data_AF-A0A9E5E1G4-F1
#
_entry.id   AF-A0A9E5E1G4-F1
#
_cell.length_a   1.000
_cell.length_b   1.000
_cell.length_c   1.000
_cell.angle_alpha   90.00
_cell.angle_beta   90.00
_cell.angle_gamma   90.00
#
_symmetry.space_group_name_H-M   'P 1'
#
loop_
_entity.id
_entity.type
_entity.pdbx_description
1 polymer ?
#
loop_
_entity_poly.entity_id
_entity_poly.type
_entity_poly.pdbx_seq_one_letter_code
_entity_poly.pdbx_strand_id
1 'polypeptide(L)' 'MEIHELVIEMNLLERRMTLYEEKYGILSEDLYAALMSGKLEQYDAYDETRTDFSRWKGIYETWLRRKQAYAK' A
#
# COMPACT_ATOMS: atom_id res chain seq x y z
N MET A 1 -13.73 13.68 -10.46
CA MET A 1 -12.93 12.62 -11.09
C MET A 1 -13.87 11.77 -11.87
N GLU A 2 -13.59 11.61 -13.15
CA GLU A 2 -14.30 10.66 -13.99
C GLU A 2 -13.88 9.23 -13.65
N ILE A 3 -14.74 8.25 -13.94
CA ILE A 3 -14.46 6.83 -13.64
C ILE A 3 -13.15 6.36 -14.27
N HIS A 4 -12.85 6.82 -15.49
CA HIS A 4 -11.62 6.45 -16.19
C HIS A 4 -10.36 6.99 -15.49
N GLU A 5 -10.41 8.19 -14.91
CA GLU A 5 -9.30 8.77 -14.14
C GLU A 5 -9.05 7.96 -12.87
N LEU A 6 -10.12 7.53 -12.17
CA LEU A 6 -10.02 6.65 -11.00
C LEU A 6 -9.32 5.34 -11.35
N VAL A 7 -9.70 4.71 -12.46
CA VAL A 7 -9.10 3.44 -12.90
C VAL A 7 -7.62 3.61 -13.24
N ILE A 8 -7.25 4.70 -13.92
CA ILE A 8 -5.84 4.99 -14.23
C ILE A 8 -5.04 5.21 -12.95
N GLU A 9 -5.54 6.04 -12.02
CA GLU A 9 -4.88 6.27 -10.73
C GLU A 9 -4.71 4.97 -9.93
N MET A 10 -5.76 4.13 -9.85
CA MET A 10 -5.69 2.85 -9.14
C MET A 10 -4.62 1.93 -9.73
N ASN A 11 -4.55 1.79 -11.06
CA ASN A 11 -3.52 1.00 -11.73
C ASN A 11 -2.10 1.52 -11.46
N LEU A 12 -1.91 2.85 -11.41
CA LEU A 12 -0.61 3.44 -11.09
C LEU A 12 -0.20 3.17 -9.64
N LEU A 13 -1.15 3.23 -8.70
CA LEU A 13 -0.89 2.91 -7.29
C LEU A 13 -0.57 1.42 -7.12
N GLU A 14 -1.30 0.53 -7.79
CA GLU A 14 -1.05 -0.92 -7.79
C GLU A 14 0.36 -1.25 -8.25
N ARG A 15 0.81 -0.71 -9.38
CA ARG A 15 2.19 -0.91 -9.87
C ARG A 15 3.25 -0.48 -8.86
N ARG A 16 3.00 0.62 -8.13
CA ARG A 16 3.91 1.07 -7.07
C ARG A 16 3.90 0.15 -5.86
N MET A 17 2.74 -0.43 -5.52
CA MET A 17 2.63 -1.41 -4.44
C MET A 17 3.36 -2.71 -4.79
N THR A 18 3.26 -3.18 -6.04
CA THR A 18 3.96 -4.41 -6.50
C THR A 18 5.46 -4.35 -6.24
N LEU A 19 6.10 -3.19 -6.31
CA LEU A 19 7.54 -3.05 -5.98
C LEU A 19 7.84 -3.40 -4.51
N TYR A 20 6.93 -3.11 -3.60
CA TYR A 20 7.05 -3.49 -2.19
C TYR A 20 6.70 -4.96 -1.98
N GLU A 21 5.68 -5.47 -2.69
CA GLU A 21 5.33 -6.89 -2.65
C GLU A 21 6.47 -7.78 -3.13
N GLU A 22 7.15 -7.38 -4.21
CA GLU A 22 8.35 -8.06 -4.72
C GLU A 22 9.52 -7.97 -3.74
N LYS A 23 9.75 -6.77 -3.16
CA LYS A 23 10.85 -6.56 -2.20
C LYS A 23 10.71 -7.41 -0.93
N TYR A 24 9.49 -7.50 -0.40
CA TYR A 24 9.23 -8.11 0.90
C TYR A 24 8.61 -9.51 0.80
N GLY A 25 8.22 -9.97 -0.40
CA GLY A 25 7.62 -11.29 -0.63
C GLY A 25 6.25 -11.45 0.02
N ILE A 26 5.48 -10.37 0.19
CA ILE A 26 4.20 -10.34 0.89
C ILE A 26 3.19 -9.49 0.12
N LEU A 27 1.95 -9.95 0.03
CA LEU A 27 0.88 -9.18 -0.62
C LEU A 27 0.54 -7.93 0.19
N SER A 28 0.15 -6.85 -0.49
CA SER A 28 -0.15 -5.57 0.19
C SER A 28 -1.28 -5.70 1.22
N GLU A 29 -2.27 -6.54 0.98
CA GLU A 29 -3.35 -6.78 1.96
C GLU A 29 -2.82 -7.42 3.25
N ASP A 30 -1.97 -8.44 3.12
CA ASP A 30 -1.35 -9.11 4.27
C ASP A 30 -0.35 -8.20 4.99
N LEU A 31 0.44 -7.43 4.23
CA LEU A 31 1.35 -6.43 4.77
C LEU A 31 0.59 -5.36 5.57
N TYR A 32 -0.59 -4.95 5.09
CA TYR A 32 -1.44 -3.99 5.80
C TYR A 32 -1.97 -4.57 7.11
N ALA A 33 -2.49 -5.79 7.07
CA ALA A 33 -2.97 -6.47 8.26
C ALA A 33 -1.84 -6.67 9.31
N ALA A 34 -0.65 -7.05 8.86
CA ALA A 34 0.51 -7.22 9.73
C ALA A 34 0.98 -5.88 10.34
N LEU A 35 1.07 -4.82 9.53
CA LEU A 35 1.47 -3.48 9.98
C LEU A 35 0.47 -2.92 11.00
N MET A 36 -0.83 -3.01 10.70
CA MET A 36 -1.88 -2.47 11.57
C MET A 36 -2.07 -3.25 12.87
N SER A 37 -1.63 -4.51 12.91
CA SER A 37 -1.66 -5.34 14.13
C SER A 37 -0.40 -5.22 14.99
N GLY A 38 0.57 -4.39 14.62
CA GLY A 38 1.83 -4.23 15.35
C GLY A 38 2.81 -5.39 15.18
N LYS A 39 2.50 -6.39 14.34
CA LYS A 39 3.38 -7.56 14.10
C LYS A 39 4.73 -7.19 13.47
N LEU A 40 4.87 -5.96 12.97
CA LEU A 40 6.06 -5.46 12.30
C LEU A 40 6.89 -4.50 13.17
N GLU A 41 6.54 -4.25 14.44
CA GLU A 41 7.25 -3.32 15.33
C GLU A 41 8.75 -3.63 15.45
N GLN A 42 9.14 -4.91 15.40
CA GLN A 42 10.54 -5.32 15.42
C GLN A 42 11.37 -4.72 14.26
N TYR A 43 10.72 -4.31 13.18
CA TYR A 43 11.37 -3.72 12.01
C TYR A 43 11.51 -2.19 12.11
N ASP A 44 10.90 -1.54 13.10
CA ASP A 44 10.99 -0.08 13.28
C ASP A 44 12.42 0.39 13.62
N ALA A 45 13.26 -0.53 14.10
CA ALA A 45 14.69 -0.30 14.33
C ALA A 45 15.50 -0.17 13.03
N TYR A 46 14.97 -0.61 11.89
CA TYR A 46 15.64 -0.54 10.59
C TYR A 46 15.11 0.63 9.79
N ASP A 47 15.96 1.65 9.59
CA ASP A 47 15.57 2.90 8.93
C ASP A 47 15.00 2.71 7.52
N GLU A 48 15.56 1.79 6.74
CA GLU A 48 15.09 1.47 5.39
C GLU A 48 13.68 0.86 5.42
N THR A 49 13.47 -0.17 6.25
CA THR A 49 12.19 -0.87 6.36
C THR A 49 11.10 0.05 6.91
N ARG A 50 11.41 0.85 7.92
CA ARG A 50 10.48 1.87 8.47
C ARG A 50 10.08 2.89 7.40
N THR A 51 11.03 3.35 6.60
CA THR A 51 10.77 4.31 5.51
C THR A 51 9.90 3.67 4.42
N ASP A 52 10.18 2.44 4.07
CA ASP A 52 9.41 1.70 3.08
C ASP A 52 7.98 1.45 3.52
N PHE A 53 7.76 0.93 4.74
CA PHE A 53 6.42 0.66 5.26
C PHE A 53 5.60 1.95 5.36
N SER A 54 6.22 3.06 5.77
CA SER A 54 5.54 4.37 5.80
C SER A 54 5.10 4.83 4.41
N ARG A 55 5.99 4.72 3.40
CA ARG A 55 5.68 5.10 2.01
C ARG A 55 4.62 4.20 1.39
N TRP A 56 4.79 2.89 1.55
CA TRP A 56 3.87 1.88 1.05
C TRP A 56 2.48 2.03 1.67
N LYS A 57 2.37 2.23 3.00
CA LYS A 57 1.09 2.45 3.69
C LYS A 57 0.32 3.63 3.09
N GLY A 58 1.00 4.74 2.82
CA GLY A 58 0.39 5.91 2.20
C GLY A 58 -0.18 5.62 0.80
N ILE A 59 0.53 4.80 0.00
CA ILE A 59 0.06 4.34 -1.32
C ILE A 59 -1.17 3.45 -1.16
N TYR A 60 -1.10 2.45 -0.28
CA TYR A 60 -2.18 1.49 -0.06
C TYR A 60 -3.46 2.15 0.43
N GLU A 61 -3.38 3.04 1.43
CA GLU A 61 -4.55 3.77 1.93
C GLU A 61 -5.13 4.72 0.87
N THR A 62 -4.29 5.30 0.01
CA THR A 62 -4.77 6.12 -1.12
C THR A 62 -5.53 5.25 -2.12
N TRP A 63 -4.99 4.08 -2.47
CA TRP A 63 -5.64 3.13 -3.36
C TRP A 63 -6.99 2.66 -2.79
N LEU A 64 -7.07 2.35 -1.48
CA LEU A 64 -8.33 2.01 -0.81
C LEU A 64 -9.37 3.12 -0.95
N ARG A 65 -8.99 4.39 -0.74
CA ARG A 65 -9.89 5.53 -0.94
C ARG A 65 -10.37 5.65 -2.39
N ARG A 66 -9.52 5.36 -3.38
CA ARG A 66 -9.91 5.35 -4.81
C ARG A 66 -10.86 4.20 -5.13
N LYS A 67 -10.58 3.01 -4.61
CA LYS A 67 -11.46 1.84 -4.76
C LYS A 67 -12.83 2.08 -4.15
N GLN A 68 -12.90 2.71 -2.97
CA GLN A 68 -14.15 3.13 -2.35
C GLN A 68 -14.90 4.18 -3.19
N ALA A 69 -14.20 5.13 -3.81
CA ALA A 69 -14.83 6.12 -4.69
C ALA A 69 -15.35 5.49 -5.99
N TYR A 70 -14.67 4.48 -6.53
CA TYR A 70 -15.09 3.73 -7.72
C TYR A 70 -16.31 2.83 -7.45
N ALA A 71 -16.44 2.29 -6.23
CA ALA A 71 -17.54 1.40 -5.86
C ALA A 71 -18.85 2.13 -5.49
N LYS A 72 -18.85 3.47 -5.48
CA LYS A 72 -20.02 4.31 -5.26
C LYS A 72 -20.68 4.67 -6.58
#